data_AF-A0A7V4UE29-F1
#
_entry.id   AF-A0A7V4UE29-F1
#
_cell.length_a   1.000
_cell.length_b   1.000
_cell.length_c   1.000
_cell.angle_alpha   90.00
_cell.angle_beta   90.00
_cell.angle_gamma   90.00
#
_symmetry.space_group_name_H-M   'P 1'
#
loop_
_entity.id
_entity.type
_entity.pdbx_description
1 polymer ?
#
loop_
_entity_poly.entity_id
_entity_poly.type
_entity_poly.pdbx_seq_one_letter_code
_entity_poly.pdbx_strand_id
1 'polypeptide(L)'
;MASNRSKTLSGKTWFAAVIIFAFLFSCDAFSDLKDCICSQEFRVYTVTVVDQHKQPLDSLRINIYNPQSGREFDIEQNWSYGDPGMYVVMTDAYIRSLQEGGEPVIFEAENDTLSASGQFYFTTDDCRCHVEKVSGPDTLVAAIKQKKI
;
A
#
# COMPACT_ATOMS: atom_id res chain seq x y z
N MET A 1 -44.44 20.33 74.73
CA MET A 1 -44.30 21.25 73.58
C MET A 1 -43.07 20.82 72.79
N ALA A 2 -43.27 20.16 71.65
CA ALA A 2 -42.20 19.59 70.84
C ALA A 2 -41.59 20.66 69.92
N SER A 3 -40.26 20.82 69.99
CA SER A 3 -39.47 21.72 69.16
C SER A 3 -39.20 21.06 67.81
N ASN A 4 -39.69 21.68 66.74
CA ASN A 4 -39.50 21.21 65.36
C ASN A 4 -38.41 22.08 64.70
N ARG A 5 -37.21 21.51 64.47
CA ARG A 5 -36.16 22.14 63.64
C ARG A 5 -36.11 21.40 62.30
N SER A 6 -36.67 22.01 61.26
CA SER A 6 -36.38 21.60 59.89
C SER A 6 -34.99 22.09 59.50
N LYS A 7 -34.07 21.17 59.23
CA LYS A 7 -32.79 21.50 58.60
C LYS A 7 -33.00 21.55 57.09
N THR A 8 -32.88 22.74 56.53
CA THR A 8 -32.80 22.98 55.09
C THR A 8 -31.53 22.31 54.54
N LEU A 9 -31.70 21.23 53.78
CA LEU A 9 -30.61 20.59 53.06
C LEU A 9 -30.24 21.46 51.85
N SER A 10 -29.05 22.06 51.91
CA SER A 10 -28.44 22.90 50.87
C SER A 10 -28.25 22.11 49.58
N GLY A 11 -28.98 22.47 48.52
CA GLY A 11 -28.93 21.89 47.18
C GLY A 11 -27.69 22.28 46.37
N LYS A 12 -26.49 22.00 46.89
CA LYS A 12 -25.22 22.32 46.21
C LYS A 12 -24.23 21.16 46.09
N THR A 13 -24.59 19.94 46.50
CA THR A 13 -23.67 18.79 46.49
C THR A 13 -24.00 17.69 45.46
N TRP A 14 -25.09 17.82 44.70
CA TRP A 14 -25.52 16.77 43.77
C TRP A 14 -24.89 16.83 42.37
N PHE A 15 -24.31 17.96 41.97
CA PHE A 15 -23.71 18.09 40.63
C PHE A 15 -22.27 17.54 40.54
N ALA A 16 -21.52 17.52 41.65
CA ALA A 16 -20.13 17.05 41.63
C ALA A 16 -20.00 15.52 41.48
N ALA A 17 -20.97 14.75 41.99
CA ALA A 17 -20.92 13.29 41.94
C ALA A 17 -21.22 12.71 40.54
N VAL A 18 -22.00 13.42 39.71
CA VAL A 18 -22.37 12.96 38.36
C VAL A 18 -21.21 13.11 37.37
N ILE A 19 -20.39 14.15 37.51
CA ILE A 19 -19.24 14.40 36.62
C ILE A 19 -18.11 13.37 36.86
N ILE A 20 -17.90 12.93 38.10
CA ILE A 20 -16.84 11.96 38.44
C ILE A 20 -17.21 10.54 37.97
N PHE A 21 -18.50 10.18 37.93
CA PHE A 21 -18.95 8.86 37.47
C PHE A 21 -18.91 8.70 35.94
N ALA A 22 -19.01 9.80 35.18
CA ALA A 22 -18.94 9.77 33.72
C ALA A 22 -17.52 9.49 33.17
N PHE A 23 -16.46 9.69 33.96
CA PHE A 23 -15.09 9.43 33.54
C PHE A 23 -14.63 7.97 33.71
N LEU A 24 -15.38 7.13 34.41
CA LEU A 24 -15.00 5.73 34.65
C LEU A 24 -15.55 4.75 33.61
N PHE A 25 -16.36 5.21 32.66
CA PHE A 25 -16.96 4.37 31.60
C PHE A 25 -16.42 4.62 30.20
N SER A 26 -15.44 5.51 30.01
CA SER A 26 -14.70 5.60 28.75
C SER A 26 -13.51 4.63 28.75
N CYS A 27 -13.81 3.34 28.81
CA CYS A 27 -12.85 2.30 28.48
C CYS A 27 -13.59 1.15 27.79
N ASP A 28 -14.24 1.47 26.67
CA ASP A 28 -14.81 0.45 25.79
C ASP A 28 -13.87 0.23 24.60
N ALA A 29 -13.23 -0.94 24.62
CA ALA A 29 -12.73 -1.72 23.49
C ALA A 29 -11.88 -1.01 22.41
N PHE A 30 -10.63 -0.66 22.74
CA PHE A 30 -9.52 -0.66 21.75
C PHE A 30 -8.62 -1.87 22.04
N SER A 31 -9.14 -3.07 21.84
CA SER A 31 -8.40 -4.30 22.11
C SER A 31 -8.25 -5.22 20.89
N ASP A 32 -8.37 -4.68 19.67
CA ASP A 32 -8.12 -5.42 18.42
C ASP A 32 -7.49 -4.58 17.29
N LEU A 33 -7.09 -3.33 17.54
CA LEU A 33 -6.27 -2.58 16.59
C LEU A 33 -4.81 -2.78 16.99
N LYS A 34 -4.08 -3.58 16.21
CA LYS A 34 -2.61 -3.50 16.16
C LYS A 34 -2.29 -2.00 15.99
N ASP A 35 -1.63 -1.37 16.96
CA ASP A 35 -1.32 0.07 16.95
C ASP A 35 -0.36 0.37 15.78
N CYS A 36 -0.93 0.50 14.58
CA CYS A 36 -0.19 0.70 13.36
C CYS A 36 0.09 2.19 13.17
N ILE A 37 1.37 2.54 13.21
CA ILE A 37 1.87 3.88 12.85
C ILE A 37 2.60 3.73 11.52
N CYS A 38 2.02 4.26 10.44
CA CYS A 38 2.66 4.27 9.13
C CYS A 38 3.80 5.29 9.08
N SER A 39 4.89 4.93 8.41
CA SER A 39 5.91 5.91 8.05
C SER A 39 5.40 6.87 6.97
N GLN A 40 6.08 7.99 6.75
CA GLN A 40 5.81 8.90 5.62
C GLN A 40 6.61 8.55 4.36
N GLU A 41 7.30 7.40 4.35
CA GLU A 41 8.01 6.96 3.15
C GLU A 41 7.02 6.56 2.05
N PHE A 42 7.41 6.74 0.78
CA PHE A 42 6.62 6.29 -0.35
C PHE A 42 7.47 5.31 -1.15
N ARG A 43 7.06 4.03 -1.17
CA ARG A 43 7.83 2.98 -1.83
C ARG A 43 7.50 2.87 -3.31
N VAL A 44 8.55 2.63 -4.06
CA VAL A 44 8.56 2.47 -5.51
C VAL A 44 9.45 1.29 -5.83
N TYR A 45 8.89 0.29 -6.52
CA TYR A 45 9.64 -0.86 -6.99
C TYR A 45 9.85 -0.76 -8.49
N THR A 46 11.08 -0.96 -8.93
CA THR A 46 11.48 -0.84 -10.32
C THR A 46 12.09 -2.13 -10.86
N VAL A 47 12.18 -2.22 -12.17
CA VAL A 47 12.90 -3.25 -12.92
C VAL A 47 13.72 -2.58 -14.00
N THR A 48 14.94 -3.08 -14.23
CA THR A 48 15.77 -2.64 -15.36
C THR A 48 15.52 -3.55 -16.57
N VAL A 49 15.29 -2.98 -17.74
CA VAL A 49 15.18 -3.73 -19.00
C VAL A 49 16.40 -3.44 -19.86
N VAL A 50 17.08 -4.51 -20.28
CA VAL A 50 18.30 -4.45 -21.08
C VAL A 50 18.20 -5.31 -22.34
N ASP A 51 19.05 -5.06 -23.32
CA ASP A 51 19.24 -5.94 -24.46
C ASP A 51 20.20 -7.11 -24.15
N GLN A 52 20.47 -7.95 -25.17
CA GLN A 52 21.39 -9.10 -25.03
C GLN A 52 22.85 -8.69 -24.74
N HIS A 53 23.22 -7.44 -25.00
CA HIS A 53 24.54 -6.85 -24.70
C HIS A 53 24.54 -6.06 -23.38
N LYS A 54 23.48 -6.20 -22.58
CA LYS A 54 23.29 -5.50 -21.29
C LYS A 54 23.20 -3.98 -21.43
N GLN A 55 22.84 -3.47 -22.62
CA GLN A 55 22.55 -2.06 -22.82
C GLN A 55 21.12 -1.77 -22.37
N PRO A 56 20.88 -0.69 -21.61
CA PRO A 56 19.53 -0.33 -21.18
C PRO A 56 18.63 -0.01 -22.37
N LEU A 57 17.37 -0.43 -22.28
CA LEU A 57 16.35 -0.17 -23.28
C LEU A 57 15.34 0.84 -22.75
N ASP A 58 15.36 2.05 -23.31
CA ASP A 58 14.43 3.13 -22.96
C ASP A 58 13.17 3.14 -23.84
N SER A 59 12.19 3.94 -23.43
CA SER A 59 10.98 4.26 -24.21
C SER A 59 10.16 3.05 -24.67
N LEU A 60 10.24 1.93 -23.95
CA LEU A 60 9.36 0.79 -24.14
C LEU A 60 7.94 1.14 -23.70
N ARG A 61 6.95 0.60 -24.43
CA ARG A 61 5.56 0.55 -23.99
C ARG A 61 5.45 -0.47 -22.87
N ILE A 62 4.87 -0.04 -21.75
CA ILE A 62 4.74 -0.84 -20.54
C ILE A 62 3.28 -1.27 -20.38
N ASN A 63 3.08 -2.54 -20.00
CA ASN A 63 1.81 -3.09 -19.57
C ASN A 63 2.04 -3.86 -18.26
N ILE A 64 1.21 -3.61 -17.26
CA ILE A 64 1.35 -4.23 -15.93
C ILE A 64 -0.03 -4.70 -15.50
N TYR A 65 -0.17 -5.99 -15.19
CA TYR A 65 -1.47 -6.56 -14.86
C TYR A 65 -1.37 -7.76 -13.93
N ASN A 66 -2.46 -8.06 -13.23
CA ASN A 66 -2.62 -9.31 -12.52
C ASN A 66 -3.09 -10.40 -13.52
N PRO A 67 -2.36 -11.51 -13.69
CA PRO A 67 -2.68 -12.53 -14.69
C PRO A 67 -3.93 -13.36 -14.35
N GLN A 68 -4.38 -13.36 -13.10
CA GLN A 68 -5.56 -14.11 -12.65
C GLN A 68 -6.85 -13.30 -12.81
N SER A 69 -6.82 -12.01 -12.49
CA SER A 69 -8.00 -11.14 -12.56
C SER A 69 -8.09 -10.33 -13.86
N GLY A 70 -6.99 -10.20 -14.61
CA GLY A 70 -6.89 -9.32 -15.78
C GLY A 70 -6.88 -7.84 -15.43
N ARG A 71 -6.76 -7.48 -14.14
CA ARG A 71 -6.71 -6.09 -13.70
C ARG A 71 -5.38 -5.46 -14.09
N GLU A 72 -5.46 -4.33 -14.78
CA GLU A 72 -4.31 -3.52 -15.17
C GLU A 72 -3.92 -2.52 -14.07
N PHE A 73 -2.63 -2.21 -14.00
CA PHE A 73 -2.05 -1.20 -13.11
C PHE A 73 -1.47 -0.07 -13.98
N ASP A 74 -2.20 1.05 -14.05
CA ASP A 74 -1.83 2.22 -14.86
C ASP A 74 -0.77 3.09 -14.17
N ILE A 75 0.45 2.58 -14.09
CA ILE A 75 1.55 3.23 -13.37
C ILE A 75 2.30 4.19 -14.30
N GLU A 76 2.33 5.46 -13.93
CA GLU A 76 3.09 6.48 -14.65
C GLU A 76 4.60 6.14 -14.69
N GLN A 77 5.15 6.08 -15.91
CA GLN A 77 6.56 5.77 -16.15
C GLN A 77 7.43 7.04 -16.33
N ASN A 78 6.82 8.22 -16.37
CA ASN A 78 7.52 9.50 -16.58
C ASN A 78 8.13 10.03 -15.28
N TRP A 79 9.07 9.28 -14.71
CA TRP A 79 9.74 9.68 -13.47
C TRP A 79 11.09 10.32 -13.79
N SER A 80 11.27 11.59 -13.42
CA SER A 80 12.49 12.37 -13.72
C SER A 80 13.78 11.88 -13.06
N TYR A 81 13.74 10.84 -12.22
CA TYR A 81 14.84 10.39 -11.38
C TYR A 81 15.31 8.96 -11.70
N GLY A 82 14.81 8.37 -12.80
CA GLY A 82 15.19 7.02 -13.19
C GLY A 82 16.49 6.95 -14.01
N ASP A 83 17.29 5.91 -13.78
CA ASP A 83 18.37 5.53 -14.69
C ASP A 83 17.79 4.99 -16.02
N PRO A 84 18.52 5.10 -17.14
CA PRO A 84 18.11 4.51 -18.41
C PRO A 84 17.74 3.03 -18.29
N GLY A 85 16.64 2.64 -18.93
CA GLY A 85 16.08 1.30 -18.93
C GLY A 85 15.36 0.91 -17.64
N MET A 86 15.23 1.81 -16.67
CA MET A 86 14.51 1.53 -15.42
C MET A 86 13.03 1.89 -15.55
N TYR A 87 12.17 0.95 -15.15
CA TYR A 87 10.71 1.08 -15.22
C TYR A 87 10.09 0.81 -13.86
N VAL A 88 8.99 1.51 -13.54
CA VAL A 88 8.25 1.31 -12.29
C VAL A 88 7.29 0.15 -12.47
N VAL A 89 7.39 -0.83 -11.57
CA VAL A 89 6.53 -2.02 -11.55
C VAL A 89 5.38 -1.87 -10.55
N MET A 90 5.63 -1.22 -9.40
CA MET A 90 4.62 -1.06 -8.35
C MET A 90 4.96 0.11 -7.42
N THR A 91 3.94 0.77 -6.87
CA THR A 91 4.09 1.85 -5.87
C THR A 91 3.04 1.74 -4.78
N ASP A 92 3.25 2.48 -3.68
CA ASP A 92 2.29 2.55 -2.56
C ASP A 92 0.90 3.08 -3.00
N ALA A 93 0.80 3.78 -4.14
CA ALA A 93 -0.48 4.24 -4.68
C ALA A 93 -1.47 3.09 -4.96
N TYR A 94 -0.98 1.86 -5.14
CA TYR A 94 -1.79 0.67 -5.44
C TYR A 94 -2.02 -0.24 -4.24
N ILE A 95 -1.64 0.17 -3.03
CA ILE A 95 -1.75 -0.66 -1.84
C ILE A 95 -3.17 -1.17 -1.56
N ARG A 96 -4.19 -0.35 -1.87
CA ARG A 96 -5.60 -0.71 -1.71
C ARG A 96 -6.11 -1.65 -2.79
N SER A 97 -5.39 -1.74 -3.90
CA SER A 97 -5.70 -2.64 -5.00
C SER A 97 -5.13 -4.05 -4.76
N LEU A 98 -4.11 -4.19 -3.91
CA LEU A 98 -3.49 -5.48 -3.62
C LEU A 98 -4.40 -6.39 -2.77
N GLN A 99 -4.50 -7.66 -3.16
CA GLN A 99 -5.18 -8.69 -2.39
C GLN A 99 -4.49 -8.94 -1.05
N GLU A 100 -5.28 -9.30 -0.04
CA GLU A 100 -4.75 -9.71 1.26
C GLU A 100 -3.92 -11.01 1.09
N GLY A 101 -2.68 -11.00 1.59
CA GLY A 101 -1.71 -12.08 1.36
C GLY A 101 -0.86 -11.93 0.09
N GLY A 102 -1.15 -10.92 -0.73
CA GLY A 102 -0.39 -10.60 -1.93
C GLY A 102 -0.91 -11.25 -3.21
N GLU A 103 -0.39 -10.81 -4.35
CA GLU A 103 -0.83 -11.25 -5.66
C GLU A 103 0.29 -11.25 -6.71
N PRO A 104 0.18 -12.12 -7.73
CA PRO A 104 1.09 -12.08 -8.87
C PRO A 104 0.81 -10.86 -9.74
N VAL A 105 1.89 -10.26 -10.25
CA VAL A 105 1.86 -9.16 -11.21
C VAL A 105 2.77 -9.51 -12.37
N ILE A 106 2.26 -9.43 -13.59
CA ILE A 106 3.04 -9.53 -14.81
C ILE A 106 3.41 -8.12 -15.25
N PHE A 107 4.70 -7.92 -15.48
CA PHE A 107 5.24 -6.74 -16.15
C PHE A 107 5.63 -7.15 -17.56
N GLU A 108 5.17 -6.38 -18.54
CA GLU A 108 5.53 -6.50 -19.95
C GLU A 108 6.08 -5.16 -20.45
N ALA A 109 7.22 -5.22 -21.13
CA ALA A 109 7.84 -4.08 -21.77
C ALA A 109 8.17 -4.40 -23.22
N GLU A 110 7.78 -3.52 -24.13
CA GLU A 110 7.95 -3.79 -25.56
C GLU A 110 8.10 -2.55 -26.43
N ASN A 111 8.79 -2.72 -27.56
CA ASN A 111 8.75 -1.80 -28.70
C ASN A 111 8.42 -2.59 -29.98
N ASP A 112 8.65 -2.05 -31.17
CA ASP A 112 8.31 -2.73 -32.42
C ASP A 112 9.11 -4.02 -32.67
N THR A 113 10.30 -4.15 -32.07
CA THR A 113 11.25 -5.24 -32.36
C THR A 113 11.48 -6.17 -31.17
N LEU A 114 11.51 -5.62 -29.95
CA LEU A 114 11.91 -6.30 -28.72
C LEU A 114 10.76 -6.35 -27.73
N SER A 115 10.78 -7.40 -26.91
CA SER A 115 9.87 -7.58 -25.77
C SER A 115 10.59 -8.24 -24.60
N ALA A 116 10.25 -7.82 -23.39
CA ALA A 116 10.64 -8.42 -22.13
C ALA A 116 9.40 -8.64 -21.27
N SER A 117 9.39 -9.72 -20.48
CA SER A 117 8.33 -9.97 -19.51
C SER A 117 8.91 -10.58 -18.24
N GLY A 118 8.36 -10.19 -17.09
CA GLY A 118 8.73 -10.69 -15.79
C GLY A 118 7.52 -10.85 -14.90
N GLN A 119 7.50 -11.94 -14.12
CA GLN A 119 6.52 -12.11 -13.06
C GLN A 119 7.08 -11.63 -11.73
N PHE A 120 6.28 -10.85 -11.04
CA PHE A 120 6.51 -10.33 -9.69
C PHE A 120 5.44 -10.85 -8.76
N TYR A 121 5.73 -10.83 -7.46
CA TYR A 121 4.74 -11.06 -6.41
C TYR A 121 4.84 -9.93 -5.40
N PHE A 122 3.73 -9.21 -5.23
CA PHE A 122 3.64 -8.08 -4.32
C PHE A 122 2.64 -8.38 -3.20
N THR A 123 2.98 -7.94 -2.00
CA THR A 123 2.10 -7.94 -0.83
C THR A 123 2.10 -6.54 -0.22
N THR A 124 1.45 -6.37 0.92
CA THR A 124 1.60 -5.21 1.78
C THR A 124 2.33 -5.60 3.05
N ASP A 125 2.91 -4.63 3.76
CA ASP A 125 3.34 -4.85 5.13
C ASP A 125 2.17 -5.23 6.06
N ASP A 126 2.50 -5.67 7.28
CA ASP A 126 1.54 -6.08 8.31
C ASP A 126 0.47 -5.02 8.64
N CYS A 127 0.80 -3.74 8.46
CA CYS A 127 -0.06 -2.61 8.77
C CYS A 127 -0.78 -2.06 7.52
N ARG A 128 -0.53 -2.67 6.36
CA ARG A 128 -0.98 -2.21 5.04
C ARG A 128 -0.63 -0.74 4.79
N CYS A 129 0.54 -0.30 5.23
CA CYS A 129 1.07 1.05 5.00
C CYS A 129 1.86 1.14 3.70
N HIS A 130 2.69 0.13 3.42
CA HIS A 130 3.54 0.09 2.23
C HIS A 130 3.37 -1.19 1.43
N VAL A 131 3.65 -1.10 0.12
CA VAL A 131 3.83 -2.27 -0.73
C VAL A 131 5.16 -2.96 -0.45
N GLU A 132 5.17 -4.28 -0.60
CA GLU A 132 6.32 -5.15 -0.38
C GLU A 132 6.53 -6.06 -1.59
N LYS A 133 7.74 -6.07 -2.14
CA LYS A 133 8.14 -7.03 -3.18
C LYS A 133 8.57 -8.33 -2.51
N VAL A 134 7.76 -9.38 -2.64
CA VAL A 134 8.10 -10.73 -2.14
C VAL A 134 9.07 -11.43 -3.09
N SER A 135 8.83 -11.31 -4.41
CA SER A 135 9.70 -11.89 -5.44
C SER A 135 9.55 -11.17 -6.78
N GLY A 136 10.52 -11.38 -7.65
CA GLY A 136 10.57 -10.85 -9.00
C GLY A 136 11.98 -10.41 -9.38
N PRO A 137 12.29 -10.36 -10.69
CA PRO A 137 13.63 -10.01 -11.16
C PRO A 137 13.92 -8.52 -10.98
N ASP A 138 15.18 -8.18 -10.71
CA ASP A 138 15.64 -6.78 -10.75
C ASP A 138 16.02 -6.34 -12.18
N THR A 139 16.28 -7.31 -13.07
CA THR A 139 16.65 -7.06 -14.46
C THR A 139 15.98 -8.06 -15.40
N LEU A 140 15.45 -7.56 -16.51
CA LEU A 140 14.90 -8.34 -17.61
C LEU A 140 15.74 -8.14 -18.87
N VAL A 141 16.02 -9.24 -19.58
CA VAL A 141 16.70 -9.19 -20.88
C VAL A 141 15.64 -9.32 -21.97
N ALA A 142 15.53 -8.30 -22.82
CA ALA A 142 14.59 -8.30 -23.93
C ALA A 142 15.05 -9.23 -25.06
N ALA A 143 14.07 -9.89 -25.68
CA ALA A 143 14.27 -10.76 -26.83
C ALA A 143 13.49 -10.23 -28.04
N ILE A 144 13.87 -10.67 -29.23
CA ILE A 144 13.15 -10.36 -30.46
C ILE A 144 11.73 -10.91 -30.36
N LYS A 145 10.74 -10.07 -30.67
CA LYS A 145 9.33 -10.46 -30.74
C LYS A 145 9.15 -11.61 -31.71
N GLN A 146 8.53 -12.69 -31.26
CA GLN A 146 8.14 -13.77 -32.16
C GLN A 146 6.98 -13.28 -33.03
N LYS A 147 7.21 -13.18 -34.34
CA LYS A 147 6.14 -12.87 -35.29
C LYS A 147 5.18 -14.05 -35.30
N LYS A 148 3.96 -13.85 -34.79
CA LYS A 148 2.89 -14.84 -34.90
C LYS A 148 2.58 -14.99 -36.40
N ILE A 149 2.97 -16.13 -36.97
CA ILE A 149 2.67 -16.53 -38.36
C ILE A 149 1.19 -16.88 -38.46
#